data_AF-A0AAN8NU20-F1
#
_entry.id   AF-A0AAN8NU20-F1
#
_cell.length_a   1.000
_cell.length_b   1.000
_cell.length_c   1.000
_cell.angle_alpha   90.00
_cell.angle_beta   90.00
_cell.angle_gamma   90.00
#
_symmetry.space_group_name_H-M   'P 1'
#
loop_
_entity.id
_entity.type
_entity.pdbx_description
1 polymer ?
#
loop_
_entity_poly.entity_id
_entity_poly.type
_entity_poly.pdbx_seq_one_letter_code
_entity_poly.pdbx_strand_id
1 'polypeptide(L)'
;MPSMSRSSGKQPISNTASWDGEGSSSAASSSQEGTANSNSKASVFLAAAPRLSLQEEDDSLLPPSYDDANSIQSAILPAPSTTPQEHLGVGIEDAVEFEYAFQIARSHEELATSVVRHPGSKTTVLAIQRLALGSHRPSLQAITTFKLNAVPLAANQLEVTAKANSEMSIRSIKIGMLDIAEDDPDIQCGVIDWSAGGFGASAALRADFPDVFFERPYSLPPDILMFLNAFAFRPNTPRRVRASTIGVGQQGFHPKFTTGSNPVVDAKATWVAIPKDSMRFDCGTFEVTSKAGPATSGSAITGTVNFTKWKFPKKQPPKVFIGLTGFDRDFSRPFRYSAAVTGISHEGFSWTVRNWDESTVSFAWGAVISWIATADTVVTVR
;
A
#
# COMPACT_ATOMS: atom_id res chain seq x y z
N MET A 1 8.28 -12.79 -52.97
CA MET A 1 7.38 -12.85 -51.80
C MET A 1 8.23 -13.08 -50.55
N PRO A 2 8.38 -12.11 -49.63
CA PRO A 2 9.01 -12.35 -48.34
C PRO A 2 7.98 -12.52 -47.23
N SER A 3 8.36 -13.37 -46.26
CA SER A 3 7.56 -13.82 -45.13
C SER A 3 7.31 -12.72 -44.10
N MET A 4 6.05 -12.61 -43.65
CA MET A 4 5.67 -11.78 -42.52
C MET A 4 6.02 -12.51 -41.21
N SER A 5 6.84 -11.86 -40.39
CA SER A 5 7.11 -12.25 -39.01
C SER A 5 5.90 -11.91 -38.13
N ARG A 6 5.43 -12.89 -37.36
CA ARG A 6 4.35 -12.71 -36.38
C ARG A 6 4.86 -11.94 -35.17
N SER A 7 4.31 -10.75 -34.99
CA SER A 7 4.40 -9.94 -33.77
C SER A 7 3.65 -10.63 -32.62
N SER A 8 4.34 -10.89 -31.52
CA SER A 8 3.77 -11.39 -30.26
C SER A 8 3.15 -10.23 -29.49
N GLY A 9 1.84 -10.04 -29.63
CA GLY A 9 1.07 -9.08 -28.84
C GLY A 9 1.02 -9.48 -27.37
N LYS A 10 1.51 -8.59 -26.49
CA LYS A 10 1.21 -8.65 -25.04
C LYS A 10 -0.25 -8.25 -24.86
N GLN A 11 -1.07 -9.17 -24.34
CA GLN A 11 -2.38 -8.80 -23.83
C GLN A 11 -2.23 -8.08 -22.48
N PRO A 12 -3.03 -7.03 -22.21
CA PRO A 12 -3.15 -6.49 -20.87
C PRO A 12 -3.77 -7.58 -19.98
N ILE A 13 -3.12 -7.87 -18.85
CA ILE A 13 -3.71 -8.70 -17.80
C ILE A 13 -4.80 -7.85 -17.16
N SER A 14 -6.02 -7.93 -17.69
CA SER A 14 -7.22 -7.47 -16.99
C SER A 14 -7.53 -8.47 -15.88
N ASN A 15 -6.89 -8.32 -14.72
CA ASN A 15 -7.29 -9.04 -13.51
C ASN A 15 -8.55 -8.39 -12.94
N THR A 16 -9.69 -8.70 -13.54
CA THR A 16 -10.99 -8.60 -12.86
C THR A 16 -11.15 -9.81 -11.94
N ALA A 17 -10.37 -9.87 -10.86
CA ALA A 17 -10.79 -10.67 -9.72
C ALA A 17 -12.06 -10.01 -9.19
N SER A 18 -13.19 -10.73 -9.25
CA SER A 18 -14.47 -10.26 -8.72
C SER A 18 -14.35 -10.14 -7.20
N TRP A 19 -14.54 -8.92 -6.69
CA TRP A 19 -14.57 -8.57 -5.26
C TRP A 19 -15.95 -8.80 -4.63
N ASP A 20 -16.93 -9.31 -5.39
CA ASP A 20 -18.35 -9.40 -4.99
C ASP A 20 -18.69 -10.74 -4.31
N GLY A 21 -17.89 -11.13 -3.32
CA GLY A 21 -18.16 -12.30 -2.48
C GLY A 21 -19.21 -12.02 -1.41
N GLU A 22 -20.48 -11.91 -1.78
CA GLU A 22 -21.60 -11.93 -0.82
C GLU A 22 -21.88 -13.37 -0.36
N GLY A 23 -21.34 -13.76 0.80
CA GLY A 23 -21.72 -14.98 1.49
C GLY A 23 -23.06 -14.80 2.21
N SER A 24 -24.18 -15.05 1.53
CA SER A 24 -25.50 -15.21 2.16
C SER A 24 -25.62 -16.61 2.77
N SER A 25 -25.69 -16.71 4.10
CA SER A 25 -26.06 -17.94 4.82
C SER A 25 -27.48 -17.84 5.37
N SER A 26 -28.43 -18.36 4.61
CA SER A 26 -29.76 -18.74 5.11
C SER A 26 -29.81 -20.27 5.23
N ALA A 27 -29.95 -20.78 6.46
CA ALA A 27 -30.37 -22.16 6.68
C ALA A 27 -31.43 -22.20 7.77
N ALA A 28 -32.64 -22.56 7.32
CA ALA A 28 -33.82 -22.79 8.12
C ALA A 28 -33.71 -24.11 8.89
N SER A 29 -34.50 -24.16 9.96
CA SER A 29 -34.85 -25.29 10.80
C SER A 29 -35.46 -26.48 10.07
N SER A 30 -35.12 -27.70 10.50
CA SER A 30 -36.05 -28.83 10.48
C SER A 30 -35.72 -29.82 11.61
N SER A 31 -36.72 -30.07 12.44
CA SER A 31 -36.83 -31.15 13.43
C SER A 31 -37.33 -32.44 12.80
N GLN A 32 -36.81 -33.61 13.19
CA GLN A 32 -37.62 -34.79 13.59
C GLN A 32 -36.79 -35.98 14.08
N GLU A 33 -37.49 -36.85 14.80
CA GLU A 33 -37.10 -37.86 15.80
C GLU A 33 -36.70 -39.26 15.29
N GLY A 34 -36.12 -40.05 16.22
CA GLY A 34 -36.25 -41.51 16.31
C GLY A 34 -35.16 -42.30 15.57
N THR A 35 -34.61 -43.44 16.02
CA THR A 35 -34.94 -44.39 17.10
C THR A 35 -33.70 -45.29 17.35
N ALA A 36 -33.77 -46.10 18.40
CA ALA A 36 -32.72 -46.80 19.14
C ALA A 36 -31.97 -48.01 18.51
N ASN A 37 -30.97 -48.47 19.29
CA ASN A 37 -30.46 -49.84 19.50
C ASN A 37 -29.51 -50.47 18.47
N SER A 38 -28.28 -50.85 18.87
CA SER A 38 -27.94 -52.07 19.63
C SER A 38 -26.44 -52.38 19.60
N ASN A 39 -26.01 -53.15 20.61
CA ASN A 39 -24.66 -53.59 20.95
C ASN A 39 -23.92 -54.42 19.88
N SER A 40 -22.59 -54.30 19.85
CA SER A 40 -21.70 -55.50 19.85
C SER A 40 -20.24 -55.21 20.25
N LYS A 41 -19.87 -55.82 21.38
CA LYS A 41 -18.66 -56.62 21.68
C LYS A 41 -17.25 -56.04 21.47
N ALA A 42 -16.53 -56.13 22.60
CA ALA A 42 -15.11 -55.95 22.83
C ALA A 42 -14.22 -57.04 22.21
N SER A 43 -12.97 -56.66 21.94
CA SER A 43 -11.72 -57.45 22.02
C SER A 43 -10.57 -56.43 22.03
N VAL A 44 -9.97 -56.11 23.18
CA VAL A 44 -8.73 -56.70 23.73
C VAL A 44 -7.59 -56.70 22.71
N PHE A 45 -6.64 -55.78 22.88
CA PHE A 45 -5.20 -56.09 22.92
C PHE A 45 -4.48 -55.01 23.75
N LEU A 46 -3.98 -55.42 24.91
CA LEU A 46 -2.92 -54.75 25.64
C LEU A 46 -1.61 -54.89 24.85
N ALA A 47 -0.88 -53.79 24.68
CA ALA A 47 0.57 -53.84 24.55
C ALA A 47 1.15 -52.66 25.34
N ALA A 48 1.86 -53.00 26.41
CA ALA A 48 2.61 -52.09 27.25
C ALA A 48 3.84 -51.57 26.49
N ALA A 49 4.11 -50.28 26.61
CA ALA A 49 5.38 -49.67 26.24
C ALA A 49 5.76 -48.61 27.29
N PRO A 50 7.06 -48.37 27.50
CA PRO A 50 7.64 -48.04 28.80
C PRO A 50 7.47 -46.58 29.21
N ARG A 51 7.30 -46.38 30.53
CA ARG A 51 7.47 -45.08 31.21
C ARG A 51 8.90 -44.60 31.00
N LEU A 52 9.06 -43.56 30.19
CA LEU A 52 10.24 -42.72 30.18
C LEU A 52 10.02 -41.56 31.17
N SER A 53 11.09 -41.31 31.90
CA SER A 53 11.27 -40.33 32.96
C SER A 53 10.94 -38.90 32.52
N LEU A 54 10.21 -38.20 33.40
CA LEU A 54 10.14 -36.74 33.46
C LEU A 54 11.56 -36.18 33.47
N GLN A 55 11.90 -35.46 32.39
CA GLN A 55 13.03 -34.57 32.34
C GLN A 55 12.44 -33.17 32.34
N GLU A 56 12.72 -32.42 33.41
CA GLU A 56 12.38 -31.01 33.56
C GLU A 56 13.08 -30.25 32.42
N GLU A 57 12.32 -29.82 31.42
CA GLU A 57 12.82 -28.89 30.41
C GLU A 57 12.68 -27.46 30.95
N ASP A 58 13.86 -26.85 31.00
CA ASP A 58 14.23 -25.49 31.35
C ASP A 58 13.31 -24.43 30.72
N ASP A 59 12.61 -23.70 31.58
CA ASP A 59 11.63 -22.66 31.28
C ASP A 59 12.33 -21.31 31.03
N SER A 60 13.21 -21.26 30.03
CA SER A 60 14.02 -20.07 29.70
C SER A 60 13.99 -19.67 28.22
N LEU A 61 12.87 -19.93 27.53
CA LEU A 61 12.60 -19.37 26.20
C LEU A 61 11.87 -18.02 26.31
N LEU A 62 12.64 -16.97 26.58
CA LEU A 62 12.23 -15.61 26.27
C LEU A 62 11.98 -15.48 24.76
N PRO A 63 10.94 -14.75 24.31
CA PRO A 63 10.76 -14.45 22.90
C PRO A 63 11.98 -13.67 22.36
N PRO A 64 12.34 -13.84 21.08
CA PRO A 64 13.49 -13.14 20.50
C PRO A 64 13.32 -11.63 20.67
N SER A 65 14.31 -10.99 21.29
CA SER A 65 14.45 -9.54 21.34
C SER A 65 14.45 -8.98 19.91
N TYR A 66 13.66 -7.94 19.69
CA TYR A 66 13.39 -7.32 18.39
C TYR A 66 14.35 -6.16 18.08
N ASP A 67 15.58 -6.19 18.62
CA ASP A 67 16.49 -5.05 18.60
C ASP A 67 17.45 -4.98 17.39
N ASP A 68 17.55 -6.01 16.54
CA ASP A 68 18.62 -6.05 15.52
C ASP A 68 18.24 -5.59 14.09
N ALA A 69 17.13 -4.85 13.93
CA ALA A 69 16.79 -4.21 12.63
C ALA A 69 16.84 -2.67 12.64
N ASN A 70 17.13 -2.03 13.79
CA ASN A 70 17.02 -0.58 13.97
C ASN A 70 18.36 0.07 14.35
N SER A 71 19.30 0.10 13.41
CA SER A 71 20.41 1.07 13.45
C SER A 71 20.32 2.00 12.25
N ILE A 72 19.50 3.05 12.38
CA ILE A 72 19.63 4.27 11.60
C ILE A 72 19.73 5.42 12.62
N GLN A 73 20.95 5.90 12.83
CA GLN A 73 21.18 7.18 13.49
C GLN A 73 20.47 8.27 12.68
N SER A 74 19.73 9.15 13.36
CA SER A 74 19.26 10.40 12.78
C SER A 74 20.48 11.19 12.29
N ALA A 75 20.79 11.10 11.00
CA ALA A 75 21.90 11.82 10.40
C ALA A 75 21.55 13.30 10.33
N ILE A 76 22.38 14.14 10.94
CA ILE A 76 22.41 15.58 10.67
C ILE A 76 22.78 15.71 9.19
N LEU A 77 21.86 16.25 8.38
CA LEU A 77 22.08 16.45 6.94
C LEU A 77 23.31 17.35 6.72
N PRO A 78 24.23 17.00 5.81
CA PRO A 78 25.33 17.87 5.42
C PRO A 78 24.81 19.17 4.78
N ALA A 79 25.58 20.25 4.91
CA ALA A 79 25.27 21.53 4.30
C ALA A 79 25.14 21.38 2.76
N PRO A 80 24.17 22.04 2.12
CA PRO A 80 23.93 21.91 0.68
C PRO A 80 25.13 22.42 -0.14
N SER A 81 25.57 21.63 -1.13
CA SER A 81 26.57 22.05 -2.11
C SER A 81 26.01 23.13 -3.02
N THR A 82 26.74 24.22 -3.23
CA THR A 82 26.29 25.42 -3.97
C THR A 82 26.51 25.34 -5.49
N THR A 83 26.77 24.16 -6.07
CA THR A 83 26.95 24.03 -7.51
C THR A 83 25.60 23.86 -8.22
N PRO A 84 25.19 24.79 -9.11
CA PRO A 84 23.97 24.66 -9.86
C PRO A 84 24.13 23.53 -10.87
N GLN A 85 23.40 22.44 -10.65
CA GLN A 85 23.41 21.26 -11.50
C GLN A 85 22.10 21.23 -12.28
N GLU A 86 22.17 21.38 -13.60
CA GLU A 86 21.01 21.26 -14.49
C GLU A 86 20.60 19.79 -14.58
N HIS A 87 19.64 19.38 -13.76
CA HIS A 87 19.08 18.03 -13.76
C HIS A 87 17.72 18.03 -14.46
N LEU A 88 17.65 17.46 -15.66
CA LEU A 88 16.40 17.10 -16.33
C LEU A 88 16.09 15.65 -15.95
N GLY A 89 15.30 15.41 -14.91
CA GLY A 89 14.96 14.05 -14.51
C GLY A 89 14.01 13.92 -13.32
N VAL A 90 13.44 12.73 -13.18
CA VAL A 90 12.58 12.35 -12.06
C VAL A 90 13.44 11.69 -10.99
N GLY A 91 13.46 12.28 -9.80
CA GLY A 91 14.20 11.78 -8.65
C GLY A 91 13.30 10.92 -7.76
N ILE A 92 13.73 9.70 -7.44
CA ILE A 92 13.19 8.98 -6.29
C ILE A 92 14.10 9.30 -5.11
N GLU A 93 13.58 10.04 -4.15
CA GLU A 93 14.24 10.28 -2.88
C GLU A 93 13.88 9.17 -1.89
N ASP A 94 14.85 8.84 -1.02
CA ASP A 94 14.67 7.77 -0.05
C ASP A 94 13.52 8.09 0.92
N ALA A 95 12.87 7.04 1.42
CA ALA A 95 11.68 7.15 2.24
C ALA A 95 11.92 7.97 3.52
N VAL A 96 11.02 8.92 3.79
CA VAL A 96 10.97 9.60 5.08
C VAL A 96 10.30 8.64 6.06
N GLU A 97 11.10 8.08 6.95
CA GLU A 97 10.64 7.18 7.99
C GLU A 97 10.41 7.96 9.28
N PHE A 98 9.15 7.98 9.72
CA PHE A 98 8.79 8.47 11.04
C PHE A 98 8.68 7.27 11.97
N GLU A 99 9.82 6.83 12.48
CA GLU A 99 9.84 5.82 13.51
C GLU A 99 9.73 6.50 14.89
N TYR A 100 8.50 6.67 15.35
CA TYR A 100 8.26 6.95 16.76
C TYR A 100 8.41 5.63 17.55
N ALA A 101 9.65 5.16 17.67
CA ALA A 101 10.03 4.09 18.58
C ALA A 101 10.14 4.64 20.01
N PHE A 102 9.04 5.13 20.56
CA PHE A 102 8.95 5.34 21.99
C PHE A 102 7.63 4.81 22.52
N GLN A 103 7.79 3.80 23.36
CA GLN A 103 6.87 3.34 24.37
C GLN A 103 6.49 4.53 25.29
N ILE A 104 5.61 5.44 24.83
CA ILE A 104 5.08 6.54 25.65
C ILE A 104 3.58 6.65 25.43
N ALA A 105 2.87 6.80 26.53
CA ALA A 105 1.42 6.82 26.71
C ALA A 105 0.64 7.94 25.98
N ARG A 106 1.12 8.48 24.85
CA ARG A 106 0.45 9.57 24.13
C ARG A 106 0.36 9.32 22.62
N SER A 107 -0.88 9.21 22.17
CA SER A 107 -1.32 9.30 20.79
C SER A 107 -0.96 10.65 20.17
N HIS A 108 -0.39 10.66 18.96
CA HIS A 108 -0.24 11.88 18.15
C HIS A 108 -1.38 12.02 17.14
N GLU A 109 -2.06 13.16 17.18
CA GLU A 109 -3.09 13.56 16.20
C GLU A 109 -2.46 14.19 14.95
N GLU A 110 -1.24 14.71 15.07
CA GLU A 110 -0.53 15.40 14.00
C GLU A 110 0.97 15.15 14.10
N LEU A 111 1.57 14.82 12.97
CA LEU A 111 3.00 14.70 12.75
C LEU A 111 3.37 15.62 11.60
N ALA A 112 4.42 16.42 11.76
CA ALA A 112 4.93 17.30 10.71
C ALA A 112 6.46 17.20 10.65
N THR A 113 7.01 17.26 9.44
CA THR A 113 8.45 17.41 9.22
C THR A 113 8.71 18.27 7.98
N SER A 114 9.89 18.86 7.91
CA SER A 114 10.38 19.53 6.70
C SER A 114 11.39 18.63 6.01
N VAL A 115 11.24 18.47 4.70
CA VAL A 115 12.15 17.70 3.85
C VAL A 115 12.70 18.62 2.76
N VAL A 116 13.97 18.46 2.41
CA VAL A 116 14.56 19.17 1.28
C VAL A 116 14.25 18.38 0.03
N ARG A 117 13.58 18.99 -0.95
CA ARG A 117 13.31 18.40 -2.26
C ARG A 117 14.52 18.53 -3.17
N HIS A 118 14.54 17.69 -4.21
CA HIS A 118 15.49 17.85 -5.28
C HIS A 118 15.32 19.24 -5.95
N PRO A 119 16.39 20.04 -6.12
CA PRO A 119 16.31 21.31 -6.84
C PRO A 119 15.72 21.12 -8.24
N GLY A 120 14.75 21.97 -8.61
CA GLY A 120 14.04 21.87 -9.89
C GLY A 120 12.79 20.97 -9.87
N SER A 121 12.46 20.33 -8.73
CA SER A 121 11.20 19.62 -8.55
C SER A 121 10.02 20.60 -8.51
N LYS A 122 9.07 20.45 -9.44
CA LYS A 122 7.79 21.20 -9.43
C LYS A 122 6.79 20.55 -8.49
N THR A 123 6.78 19.23 -8.46
CA THR A 123 5.76 18.48 -7.72
C THR A 123 6.37 17.24 -7.10
N THR A 124 5.97 16.99 -5.85
CA THR A 124 6.37 15.80 -5.12
C THR A 124 5.15 14.94 -4.88
N VAL A 125 5.22 13.68 -5.31
CA VAL A 125 4.20 12.67 -5.05
C VAL A 125 4.57 11.95 -3.75
N LEU A 126 3.62 11.90 -2.82
CA LEU A 126 3.76 11.17 -1.56
C LEU A 126 3.06 9.82 -1.66
N ALA A 127 3.71 8.77 -1.14
CA ALA A 127 3.17 7.42 -1.11
C ALA A 127 3.30 6.79 0.27
N ILE A 128 2.19 6.29 0.81
CA ILE A 128 2.20 5.57 2.09
C ILE A 128 2.80 4.18 1.86
N GLN A 129 3.95 3.91 2.47
CA GLN A 129 4.61 2.58 2.46
C GLN A 129 4.28 1.81 3.74
N ARG A 130 4.25 2.51 4.87
CA ARG A 130 3.87 1.96 6.17
C ARG A 130 2.88 2.89 6.83
N LEU A 131 1.82 2.33 7.39
CA LEU A 131 0.87 3.08 8.19
C LEU A 131 0.32 2.21 9.31
N ALA A 132 0.53 2.66 10.54
CA ALA A 132 -0.04 2.10 11.75
C ALA A 132 -0.86 3.19 12.46
N LEU A 133 -2.18 3.04 12.45
CA LEU A 133 -3.13 3.88 13.17
C LEU A 133 -3.74 3.12 14.35
N GLY A 134 -4.06 3.88 15.40
CA GLY A 134 -5.08 3.53 16.38
C GLY A 134 -4.61 3.20 17.79
N SER A 135 -5.58 3.23 18.71
CA SER A 135 -5.62 2.48 19.97
C SER A 135 -6.42 1.18 19.78
N HIS A 136 -6.49 0.30 20.80
CA HIS A 136 -7.04 -1.06 20.66
C HIS A 136 -8.54 -1.12 20.30
N ARG A 137 -9.31 -0.03 20.45
CA ARG A 137 -10.76 0.04 20.17
C ARG A 137 -11.18 1.47 19.79
N PRO A 138 -11.43 1.79 18.50
CA PRO A 138 -11.99 3.08 18.12
C PRO A 138 -13.39 3.26 18.72
N SER A 139 -13.77 4.48 19.09
CA SER A 139 -15.12 4.75 19.56
C SER A 139 -16.16 4.41 18.48
N LEU A 140 -17.31 3.91 18.92
CA LEU A 140 -18.40 3.49 18.04
C LEU A 140 -19.09 4.66 17.31
N GLN A 141 -18.69 5.90 17.59
CA GLN A 141 -19.36 7.11 17.11
C GLN A 141 -18.45 8.03 16.30
N ALA A 142 -17.13 7.90 16.41
CA ALA A 142 -16.22 8.82 15.72
C ALA A 142 -15.76 8.30 14.35
N ILE A 143 -15.76 9.20 13.38
CA ILE A 143 -15.24 8.96 12.03
C ILE A 143 -13.73 8.82 12.13
N THR A 144 -13.19 7.70 11.66
CA THR A 144 -11.75 7.53 11.50
C THR A 144 -11.30 8.43 10.37
N THR A 145 -10.32 9.31 10.59
CA THR A 145 -9.78 10.17 9.53
C THR A 145 -8.26 10.08 9.53
N PHE A 146 -7.68 9.93 8.34
CA PHE A 146 -6.26 10.08 8.09
C PHE A 146 -6.05 11.03 6.90
N LYS A 147 -5.11 11.96 7.02
CA LYS A 147 -4.75 12.91 5.96
C LYS A 147 -3.24 13.08 5.91
N LEU A 148 -2.69 12.95 4.71
CA LEU A 148 -1.30 13.23 4.38
C LEU A 148 -1.28 14.42 3.42
N ASN A 149 -0.64 15.50 3.84
CA ASN A 149 -0.51 16.72 3.06
C ASN A 149 0.97 17.06 2.88
N ALA A 150 1.25 17.76 1.79
CA ALA A 150 2.55 18.33 1.49
C ALA A 150 2.37 19.79 1.13
N VAL A 151 3.07 20.68 1.81
CA VAL A 151 3.02 22.12 1.55
C VAL A 151 4.41 22.58 1.14
N PRO A 152 4.58 23.11 -0.10
CA PRO A 152 5.85 23.68 -0.52
C PRO A 152 6.26 24.83 0.40
N LEU A 153 7.50 24.80 0.88
CA LEU A 153 8.14 25.88 1.62
C LEU A 153 9.18 26.57 0.74
N ALA A 154 9.77 27.66 1.25
CA ALA A 154 10.88 28.34 0.59
C ALA A 154 12.11 27.41 0.44
N ALA A 155 13.05 27.79 -0.44
CA ALA A 155 14.34 27.11 -0.61
C ALA A 155 14.24 25.60 -0.88
N ASN A 156 13.33 25.19 -1.77
CA ASN A 156 13.08 23.79 -2.14
C ASN A 156 12.66 22.88 -0.97
N GLN A 157 12.20 23.43 0.14
CA GLN A 157 11.68 22.62 1.23
C GLN A 157 10.21 22.21 1.00
N LEU A 158 9.80 21.14 1.66
CA LEU A 158 8.45 20.61 1.67
C LEU A 158 8.08 20.26 3.11
N GLU A 159 7.04 20.90 3.63
CA GLU A 159 6.44 20.48 4.90
C GLU A 159 5.49 19.32 4.63
N VAL A 160 5.80 18.16 5.18
CA VAL A 160 4.96 16.97 5.10
C VAL A 160 4.23 16.80 6.42
N THR A 161 2.90 16.82 6.37
CA THR A 161 2.04 16.70 7.55
C THR A 161 1.13 15.48 7.44
N ALA A 162 1.23 14.57 8.41
CA ALA A 162 0.30 13.48 8.60
C ALA A 162 -0.61 13.78 9.79
N LYS A 163 -1.92 13.87 9.55
CA LYS A 163 -2.93 14.08 10.60
C LYS A 163 -3.85 12.87 10.71
N ALA A 164 -4.19 12.51 11.93
CA ALA A 164 -5.26 11.60 12.23
C ALA A 164 -6.09 12.13 13.40
N ASN A 165 -7.35 11.72 13.52
CA ASN A 165 -8.14 12.12 14.68
C ASN A 165 -7.70 11.39 15.95
N SER A 166 -8.13 11.89 17.11
CA SER A 166 -7.82 11.35 18.45
C SER A 166 -8.04 9.83 18.59
N GLU A 167 -9.00 9.29 17.86
CA GLU A 167 -9.37 7.86 17.85
C GLU A 167 -8.38 6.98 17.08
N MET A 168 -7.64 7.58 16.14
CA MET A 168 -6.76 6.92 15.20
C MET A 168 -5.34 7.48 15.28
N SER A 169 -4.82 7.59 16.49
CA SER A 169 -3.46 8.06 16.73
C SER A 169 -2.44 7.41 15.80
N ILE A 170 -1.61 8.22 15.15
CA ILE A 170 -0.54 7.70 14.31
C ILE A 170 0.51 7.08 15.22
N ARG A 171 0.76 5.78 15.06
CA ARG A 171 1.82 5.06 15.78
C ARG A 171 3.12 4.98 15.00
N SER A 172 3.00 4.77 13.70
CA SER A 172 4.14 4.67 12.79
C SER A 172 3.67 4.97 11.39
N ILE A 173 4.47 5.73 10.64
CA ILE A 173 4.22 6.03 9.25
C ILE A 173 5.55 6.07 8.51
N LYS A 174 5.59 5.47 7.31
CA LYS A 174 6.71 5.56 6.37
C LYS A 174 6.17 6.02 5.05
N ILE A 175 6.78 7.08 4.51
CA ILE A 175 6.31 7.76 3.32
C ILE A 175 7.43 7.73 2.28
N GLY A 176 7.15 7.24 1.08
CA GLY A 176 8.02 7.43 -0.07
C GLY A 176 7.77 8.80 -0.69
N MET A 177 8.82 9.41 -1.23
CA MET A 177 8.74 10.66 -1.99
C MET A 177 9.24 10.45 -3.42
N LEU A 178 8.48 10.96 -4.39
CA LEU A 178 8.85 10.97 -5.80
C LEU A 178 8.81 12.42 -6.28
N ASP A 179 9.98 12.97 -6.55
CA ASP A 179 10.13 14.32 -7.09
C ASP A 179 10.08 14.29 -8.62
N ILE A 180 9.16 15.07 -9.17
CA ILE A 180 8.96 15.23 -10.60
C ILE A 180 9.45 16.61 -10.99
N ALA A 181 10.47 16.65 -11.85
CA ALA A 181 11.01 17.89 -12.38
C ALA A 181 9.94 18.71 -13.11
N GLU A 182 10.05 20.04 -13.02
CA GLU A 182 9.11 20.98 -13.66
C GLU A 182 8.93 20.74 -15.16
N ASP A 183 10.05 20.44 -15.81
CA ASP A 183 10.15 20.31 -17.24
C ASP A 183 10.15 18.85 -17.70
N ASP A 184 9.80 17.87 -16.85
CA ASP A 184 9.70 16.48 -17.32
C ASP A 184 8.52 16.38 -18.32
N PRO A 185 8.78 16.14 -19.62
CA PRO A 185 7.73 16.16 -20.61
C PRO A 185 6.83 14.93 -20.52
N ASP A 186 7.35 13.83 -19.95
CA ASP A 186 6.76 12.51 -20.01
C ASP A 186 5.82 12.26 -18.82
N ILE A 187 6.14 12.76 -17.62
CA ILE A 187 5.32 12.52 -16.44
C ILE A 187 4.33 13.67 -16.22
N GLN A 188 3.08 13.29 -15.99
CA GLN A 188 2.05 14.20 -15.47
C GLN A 188 1.47 13.61 -14.20
N CYS A 189 1.10 14.47 -13.26
CA CYS A 189 0.51 14.05 -12.00
C CYS A 189 -0.52 15.08 -11.52
N GLY A 190 -1.34 14.67 -10.56
CA GLY A 190 -2.32 15.55 -9.94
C GLY A 190 -2.99 14.88 -8.76
N VAL A 191 -3.99 15.54 -8.18
CA VAL A 191 -4.73 15.03 -7.03
C VAL A 191 -6.20 14.89 -7.41
N ILE A 192 -6.79 13.75 -7.03
CA ILE A 192 -8.23 13.54 -7.08
C ILE A 192 -8.76 13.55 -5.65
N ASP A 193 -9.86 14.27 -5.46
CA ASP A 193 -10.53 14.44 -4.18
C ASP A 193 -11.96 13.90 -4.29
N TRP A 194 -12.22 12.78 -3.62
CA TRP A 194 -13.51 12.10 -3.53
C TRP A 194 -14.31 12.54 -2.29
N SER A 195 -14.05 13.72 -1.72
CA SER A 195 -14.84 14.24 -0.62
C SER A 195 -16.32 14.39 -1.02
N ALA A 196 -17.20 13.74 -0.27
CA ALA A 196 -18.63 13.97 -0.37
C ALA A 196 -18.89 15.42 0.07
N GLY A 197 -19.14 16.31 -0.90
CA GLY A 197 -19.44 17.72 -0.63
C GLY A 197 -20.57 17.85 0.39
N GLY A 198 -20.22 18.15 1.64
CA GLY A 198 -21.14 18.33 2.76
C GLY A 198 -21.72 17.03 3.33
N PHE A 199 -21.41 16.76 4.60
CA PHE A 199 -22.12 15.79 5.44
C PHE A 199 -23.63 16.14 5.47
N GLY A 200 -24.45 15.49 4.65
CA GLY A 200 -25.90 15.72 4.70
C GLY A 200 -26.74 15.04 3.62
N ALA A 201 -26.17 14.73 2.45
CA ALA A 201 -26.93 14.04 1.41
C ALA A 201 -26.70 12.53 1.48
N SER A 202 -27.79 11.77 1.58
CA SER A 202 -27.89 10.34 1.26
C SER A 202 -27.66 10.10 -0.24
N ALA A 203 -26.64 10.72 -0.83
CA ALA A 203 -26.19 10.42 -2.16
C ALA A 203 -25.42 9.10 -2.05
N ALA A 204 -25.97 8.04 -2.65
CA ALA A 204 -25.13 6.98 -3.16
C ALA A 204 -23.91 7.64 -3.82
N LEU A 205 -22.70 7.14 -3.55
CA LEU A 205 -21.45 7.47 -4.25
C LEU A 205 -21.60 7.13 -5.74
N ARG A 206 -22.46 7.87 -6.41
CA ARG A 206 -22.77 7.85 -7.83
C ARG A 206 -22.43 9.23 -8.39
N ALA A 207 -21.37 9.82 -7.83
CA ALA A 207 -20.74 11.00 -8.37
C ALA A 207 -19.84 10.48 -9.49
N ASP A 208 -20.32 10.57 -10.72
CA ASP A 208 -19.45 10.55 -11.88
C ASP A 208 -18.44 11.68 -11.67
N PHE A 209 -17.22 11.32 -11.30
CA PHE A 209 -16.16 12.31 -11.19
C PHE A 209 -15.85 12.84 -12.59
N PRO A 210 -15.54 14.14 -12.74
CA PRO A 210 -15.17 14.65 -14.04
C PRO A 210 -13.94 13.87 -14.53
N ASP A 211 -13.93 13.60 -15.84
CA ASP A 211 -12.76 13.03 -16.49
C ASP A 211 -11.55 13.92 -16.22
N VAL A 212 -10.41 13.28 -15.97
CA VAL A 212 -9.12 13.97 -15.82
C VAL A 212 -8.50 14.05 -17.20
N PHE A 213 -8.29 15.28 -17.69
CA PHE A 213 -7.59 15.53 -18.94
C PHE A 213 -6.10 15.76 -18.67
N PHE A 214 -5.25 15.18 -19.50
CA PHE A 214 -3.83 15.48 -19.48
C PHE A 214 -3.59 16.87 -20.07
N GLU A 215 -2.72 17.65 -19.43
CA GLU A 215 -2.22 18.91 -19.97
C GLU A 215 -1.53 18.68 -21.33
N ARG A 216 -0.82 17.54 -21.42
CA ARG A 216 -0.16 17.08 -22.65
C ARG A 216 -0.69 15.70 -23.05
N PRO A 217 -1.34 15.56 -24.21
CA PRO A 217 -1.80 14.25 -24.67
C PRO A 217 -0.63 13.31 -24.94
N TYR A 218 -0.79 12.04 -24.62
CA TYR A 218 0.21 11.01 -24.88
C TYR A 218 0.08 10.42 -26.28
N SER A 219 1.18 9.93 -26.85
CA SER A 219 1.20 9.16 -28.11
C SER A 219 0.43 7.83 -27.97
N LEU A 220 0.50 7.21 -26.80
CA LEU A 220 -0.20 5.99 -26.42
C LEU A 220 -0.84 6.20 -25.04
N PRO A 221 -2.01 5.59 -24.77
CA PRO A 221 -2.61 5.66 -23.43
C PRO A 221 -1.57 5.30 -22.34
N PRO A 222 -1.28 6.21 -21.40
CA PRO A 222 -0.26 5.97 -20.37
C PRO A 222 -0.74 4.94 -19.35
N ASP A 223 0.18 4.40 -18.56
CA ASP A 223 -0.17 3.68 -17.34
C ASP A 223 -0.46 4.70 -16.23
N ILE A 224 -1.64 4.61 -15.60
CA ILE A 224 -2.05 5.49 -14.50
C ILE A 224 -1.92 4.76 -13.17
N LEU A 225 -1.14 5.34 -12.27
CA LEU A 225 -0.96 4.87 -10.90
C LEU A 225 -1.61 5.83 -9.94
N MET A 226 -2.09 5.31 -8.81
CA MET A 226 -2.72 6.11 -7.76
C MET A 226 -2.12 5.76 -6.40
N PHE A 227 -1.95 6.77 -5.57
CA PHE A 227 -1.43 6.65 -4.21
C PHE A 227 -2.41 7.35 -3.27
N LEU A 228 -2.84 6.68 -2.20
CA LEU A 228 -3.76 7.27 -1.24
C LEU A 228 -3.04 8.28 -0.36
N ASN A 229 -3.65 9.45 -0.19
CA ASN A 229 -3.14 10.52 0.67
C ASN A 229 -4.11 10.81 1.81
N ALA A 230 -5.42 10.61 1.61
CA ALA A 230 -6.39 10.78 2.67
C ALA A 230 -7.51 9.76 2.57
N PHE A 231 -8.08 9.40 3.71
CA PHE A 231 -9.29 8.61 3.78
C PHE A 231 -10.02 8.85 5.11
N ALA A 232 -11.35 8.77 5.07
CA ALA A 232 -12.20 8.85 6.24
C ALA A 232 -13.30 7.77 6.22
N PHE A 233 -13.40 7.03 7.32
CA PHE A 233 -14.36 5.94 7.48
C PHE A 233 -15.39 6.25 8.54
N ARG A 234 -16.63 5.82 8.28
CA ARG A 234 -17.64 5.76 9.33
C ARG A 234 -17.20 4.77 10.42
N PRO A 235 -17.63 5.01 11.67
CA PRO A 235 -17.44 4.03 12.72
C PRO A 235 -18.19 2.73 12.39
N ASN A 236 -17.67 1.59 12.87
CA ASN A 236 -18.32 0.27 12.78
C ASN A 236 -18.58 -0.24 11.36
N THR A 237 -17.84 0.24 10.37
CA THR A 237 -17.98 -0.18 8.98
C THR A 237 -16.67 -0.73 8.44
N PRO A 238 -16.68 -1.88 7.73
CA PRO A 238 -15.48 -2.38 7.04
C PRO A 238 -14.78 -1.27 6.26
N ARG A 239 -13.46 -1.20 6.43
CA ARG A 239 -12.61 -0.18 5.82
C ARG A 239 -12.11 -0.71 4.49
N ARG A 240 -12.87 -0.43 3.44
CA ARG A 240 -12.57 -0.87 2.08
C ARG A 240 -12.48 0.34 1.15
N VAL A 241 -11.31 0.56 0.57
CA VAL A 241 -11.04 1.63 -0.39
C VAL A 241 -10.13 1.14 -1.50
N ARG A 242 -10.39 1.59 -2.72
CA ARG A 242 -9.48 1.40 -3.84
C ARG A 242 -9.62 2.56 -4.80
N ALA A 243 -8.52 3.28 -4.99
CA ALA A 243 -8.38 4.23 -6.09
C ALA A 243 -7.98 3.44 -7.36
N SER A 244 -8.64 3.71 -8.47
CA SER A 244 -8.42 3.04 -9.76
C SER A 244 -8.83 3.96 -10.90
N THR A 245 -8.61 3.51 -12.14
CA THR A 245 -9.05 4.23 -13.34
C THR A 245 -9.83 3.31 -14.26
N ILE A 246 -10.68 3.92 -15.09
CA ILE A 246 -11.29 3.28 -16.25
C ILE A 246 -11.15 4.21 -17.46
N GLY A 247 -11.27 3.67 -18.67
CA GLY A 247 -11.27 4.48 -19.89
C GLY A 247 -10.01 5.31 -20.10
N VAL A 248 -8.82 4.77 -19.77
CA VAL A 248 -7.55 5.48 -20.00
C VAL A 248 -7.31 5.62 -21.49
N GLY A 249 -7.33 6.86 -21.98
CA GLY A 249 -7.02 7.22 -23.35
C GLY A 249 -5.75 8.07 -23.47
N GLN A 250 -5.47 8.58 -24.66
CA GLN A 250 -4.35 9.49 -24.90
C GLN A 250 -4.55 10.88 -24.29
N GLN A 251 -5.81 11.29 -24.11
CA GLN A 251 -6.21 12.64 -23.69
C GLN A 251 -6.53 12.73 -22.20
N GLY A 252 -6.80 11.60 -21.55
CA GLY A 252 -7.27 11.60 -20.18
C GLY A 252 -7.71 10.22 -19.71
N PHE A 253 -8.32 10.19 -18.53
CA PHE A 253 -8.89 8.99 -17.94
C PHE A 253 -10.06 9.33 -17.01
N HIS A 254 -10.89 8.33 -16.72
CA HIS A 254 -11.96 8.47 -15.73
C HIS A 254 -11.50 7.89 -14.38
N PRO A 255 -11.40 8.72 -13.31
CA PRO A 255 -11.03 8.23 -11.99
C PRO A 255 -12.18 7.43 -11.38
N LYS A 256 -11.86 6.23 -10.88
CA LYS A 256 -12.82 5.33 -10.23
C LYS A 256 -12.39 5.04 -8.80
N PHE A 257 -13.28 5.32 -7.87
CA PHE A 257 -13.10 4.97 -6.47
C PHE A 257 -14.08 3.88 -6.06
N THR A 258 -13.56 2.78 -5.55
CA THR A 258 -14.37 1.63 -5.11
C THR A 258 -14.34 1.55 -3.60
N THR A 259 -15.52 1.46 -2.99
CA THR A 259 -15.71 1.29 -1.54
C THR A 259 -16.45 -0.02 -1.27
N GLY A 260 -16.43 -0.47 -0.01
CA GLY A 260 -17.29 -1.57 0.42
C GLY A 260 -18.77 -1.18 0.48
N SER A 261 -19.58 -2.05 1.09
CA SER A 261 -21.01 -1.82 1.33
C SER A 261 -21.31 -0.55 2.12
N ASN A 262 -20.30 -0.02 2.82
CA ASN A 262 -20.38 1.25 3.52
C ASN A 262 -19.54 2.31 2.80
N PRO A 263 -20.13 3.47 2.49
CA PRO A 263 -19.43 4.52 1.77
C PRO A 263 -18.33 5.12 2.66
N VAL A 264 -17.17 5.29 2.04
CA VAL A 264 -16.13 6.19 2.54
C VAL A 264 -16.69 7.60 2.59
N VAL A 265 -16.33 8.33 3.63
CA VAL A 265 -16.80 9.70 3.83
C VAL A 265 -15.99 10.69 3.00
N ASP A 266 -14.68 10.48 2.95
CA ASP A 266 -13.71 11.34 2.25
C ASP A 266 -12.54 10.46 1.81
N ALA A 267 -11.99 10.70 0.63
CA ALA A 267 -10.75 10.09 0.18
C ALA A 267 -10.03 11.01 -0.80
N LYS A 268 -8.69 10.99 -0.76
CA LYS A 268 -7.85 11.68 -1.75
C LYS A 268 -6.75 10.75 -2.22
N ALA A 269 -6.44 10.84 -3.50
CA ALA A 269 -5.27 10.16 -4.06
C ALA A 269 -4.51 11.09 -5.00
N THR A 270 -3.19 11.00 -4.95
CA THR A 270 -2.33 11.51 -6.02
C THR A 270 -2.29 10.49 -7.15
N TRP A 271 -2.47 10.94 -8.39
CA TRP A 271 -2.29 10.13 -9.59
C TRP A 271 -1.00 10.50 -10.31
N VAL A 272 -0.40 9.53 -10.99
CA VAL A 272 0.79 9.70 -11.83
C VAL A 272 0.55 8.98 -13.16
N ALA A 273 0.77 9.67 -14.27
CA ALA A 273 0.71 9.13 -15.62
C ALA A 273 2.13 8.83 -16.13
N ILE A 274 2.38 7.57 -16.47
CA ILE A 274 3.66 7.10 -17.02
C ILE A 274 3.46 6.70 -18.48
N PRO A 275 4.19 7.28 -19.45
CA PRO A 275 4.03 6.93 -20.86
C PRO A 275 4.33 5.45 -21.09
N LYS A 276 3.48 4.80 -21.90
CA LYS A 276 3.52 3.35 -22.13
C LYS A 276 4.81 2.88 -22.80
N ASP A 277 5.36 3.73 -23.64
CA ASP A 277 6.57 3.55 -24.44
C ASP A 277 7.81 4.17 -23.80
N SER A 278 7.70 4.69 -22.57
CA SER A 278 8.87 5.23 -21.86
C SER A 278 9.95 4.16 -21.74
N MET A 279 11.20 4.50 -22.05
CA MET A 279 12.35 3.63 -21.74
C MET A 279 12.93 3.94 -20.36
N ARG A 280 12.50 5.04 -19.72
CA ARG A 280 13.00 5.50 -18.42
C ARG A 280 12.30 4.81 -17.24
N PHE A 281 11.02 4.50 -17.40
CA PHE A 281 10.17 4.03 -16.29
C PHE A 281 9.53 2.69 -16.57
N ASP A 282 9.53 1.80 -15.59
CA ASP A 282 8.60 0.67 -15.55
C ASP A 282 7.65 0.84 -14.38
N CYS A 283 6.42 0.35 -14.50
CA CYS A 283 5.45 0.52 -13.43
C CYS A 283 4.36 -0.54 -13.44
N GLY A 284 3.60 -0.59 -12.34
CA GLY A 284 2.43 -1.43 -12.26
C GLY A 284 1.79 -1.43 -10.89
N THR A 285 0.85 -2.35 -10.73
CA THR A 285 0.11 -2.54 -9.49
C THR A 285 0.03 -4.03 -9.19
N PHE A 286 0.20 -4.40 -7.92
CA PHE A 286 -0.08 -5.75 -7.44
C PHE A 286 -1.08 -5.70 -6.29
N GLU A 287 -1.81 -6.80 -6.13
CA GLU A 287 -2.87 -6.94 -5.14
C GLU A 287 -2.58 -8.16 -4.28
N VAL A 288 -2.76 -8.01 -2.98
CA VAL A 288 -2.63 -9.08 -2.00
C VAL A 288 -3.95 -9.25 -1.28
N THR A 289 -4.33 -10.50 -1.05
CA THR A 289 -5.49 -10.86 -0.23
C THR A 289 -5.11 -12.01 0.67
N SER A 290 -5.24 -11.80 1.98
CA SER A 290 -5.09 -12.82 3.00
C SER A 290 -6.45 -13.47 3.30
N LYS A 291 -6.44 -14.78 3.54
CA LYS A 291 -7.62 -15.52 4.01
C LYS A 291 -7.64 -15.55 5.53
N ALA A 292 -8.84 -15.53 6.11
CA ALA A 292 -8.99 -15.80 7.54
C ALA A 292 -8.49 -17.21 7.87
N GLY A 293 -7.84 -17.38 9.03
CA GLY A 293 -7.29 -18.66 9.44
C GLY A 293 -6.66 -18.61 10.83
N PRO A 294 -6.18 -19.76 11.35
CA PRO A 294 -5.41 -19.80 12.59
C PRO A 294 -4.24 -18.82 12.50
N ALA A 295 -3.97 -18.05 13.56
CA ALA A 295 -2.92 -17.05 13.54
C ALA A 295 -1.54 -17.70 13.42
N THR A 296 -1.03 -17.79 12.20
CA THR A 296 0.41 -17.75 11.99
C THR A 296 0.81 -16.29 12.19
N SER A 297 1.43 -16.02 13.34
CA SER A 297 1.85 -14.69 13.79
C SER A 297 2.49 -13.90 12.64
N GLY A 298 1.84 -12.79 12.22
CA GLY A 298 2.40 -11.85 11.26
C GLY A 298 2.46 -12.35 9.81
N SER A 299 1.32 -12.76 9.24
CA SER A 299 1.20 -13.12 7.82
C SER A 299 1.67 -11.98 6.91
N ALA A 300 2.95 -12.04 6.54
CA ALA A 300 3.53 -11.29 5.47
C ALA A 300 3.26 -12.08 4.17
N ILE A 301 2.70 -11.40 3.18
CA ILE A 301 2.54 -11.94 1.83
C ILE A 301 3.71 -11.41 1.02
N THR A 302 4.42 -12.31 0.35
CA THR A 302 5.56 -11.96 -0.50
C THR A 302 5.28 -12.30 -1.96
N GLY A 303 6.02 -11.65 -2.85
CA GLY A 303 6.02 -11.98 -4.26
C GLY A 303 7.15 -11.27 -4.98
N THR A 304 7.17 -11.39 -6.31
CA THR A 304 8.18 -10.77 -7.16
C THR A 304 7.52 -10.00 -8.28
N VAL A 305 8.22 -8.99 -8.77
CA VAL A 305 7.91 -8.25 -9.99
C VAL A 305 9.09 -8.38 -10.92
N ASN A 306 8.83 -8.79 -12.16
CA ASN A 306 9.82 -8.76 -13.23
C ASN A 306 9.60 -7.49 -14.06
N PHE A 307 10.67 -6.74 -14.28
CA PHE A 307 10.65 -5.61 -15.19
C PHE A 307 10.50 -6.08 -16.63
N THR A 308 10.01 -5.18 -17.47
CA THR A 308 10.02 -5.33 -18.91
C THR A 308 11.46 -5.57 -19.36
N LYS A 309 11.65 -6.59 -20.21
CA LYS A 309 12.98 -6.99 -20.67
C LYS A 309 13.77 -5.80 -21.22
N TRP A 310 15.03 -5.71 -20.83
CA TRP A 310 16.00 -4.70 -21.30
C TRP A 310 15.68 -3.25 -20.90
N LYS A 311 14.75 -3.04 -19.96
CA LYS A 311 14.40 -1.70 -19.49
C LYS A 311 15.54 -1.03 -18.75
N PHE A 312 16.24 -1.78 -17.88
CA PHE A 312 17.29 -1.28 -17.03
C PHE A 312 18.64 -1.94 -17.34
N PRO A 313 19.76 -1.18 -17.38
CA PRO A 313 21.08 -1.73 -17.58
C PRO A 313 21.51 -2.68 -16.44
N LYS A 314 22.21 -3.78 -16.76
CA LYS A 314 22.64 -4.78 -15.77
C LYS A 314 23.44 -4.22 -14.58
N LYS A 315 24.24 -3.19 -14.85
CA LYS A 315 25.15 -2.58 -13.88
C LYS A 315 24.50 -1.47 -13.05
N GLN A 316 23.25 -1.14 -13.32
CA GLN A 316 22.56 -0.02 -12.71
C GLN A 316 21.14 -0.44 -12.34
N PRO A 317 20.98 -1.06 -11.15
CA PRO A 317 19.67 -1.36 -10.62
C PRO A 317 18.81 -0.08 -10.56
N PRO A 318 17.52 -0.15 -10.91
CA PRO A 318 16.65 1.00 -10.79
C PRO A 318 16.36 1.32 -9.32
N LYS A 319 15.93 2.55 -9.06
CA LYS A 319 15.23 2.91 -7.82
C LYS A 319 13.77 2.54 -7.94
N VAL A 320 13.16 2.04 -6.86
CA VAL A 320 11.75 1.60 -6.84
C VAL A 320 10.98 2.40 -5.80
N PHE A 321 9.95 3.10 -6.27
CA PHE A 321 8.97 3.83 -5.46
C PHE A 321 7.70 2.98 -5.37
N ILE A 322 7.18 2.77 -4.16
CA ILE A 322 5.94 2.01 -3.93
C ILE A 322 5.00 2.80 -3.03
N GLY A 323 3.70 2.52 -3.14
CA GLY A 323 2.71 3.09 -2.23
C GLY A 323 1.36 2.40 -2.24
N LEU A 324 0.63 2.60 -1.14
CA LEU A 324 -0.72 2.10 -0.94
C LEU A 324 -1.72 2.81 -1.88
N THR A 325 -2.40 2.03 -2.70
CA THR A 325 -3.47 2.48 -3.62
C THR A 325 -4.86 2.12 -3.11
N GLY A 326 -4.94 1.07 -2.31
CA GLY A 326 -6.19 0.55 -1.79
C GLY A 326 -5.94 -0.47 -0.69
N PHE A 327 -6.97 -0.74 0.10
CA PHE A 327 -6.97 -1.76 1.13
C PHE A 327 -8.37 -2.24 1.42
N ASP A 328 -8.46 -3.44 1.98
CA ASP A 328 -9.69 -4.03 2.47
C ASP A 328 -9.45 -4.62 3.86
N ARG A 329 -10.21 -4.15 4.84
CA ARG A 329 -10.05 -4.60 6.22
C ARG A 329 -11.36 -4.50 6.98
N ASP A 330 -11.57 -5.43 7.91
CA ASP A 330 -12.61 -5.29 8.91
C ASP A 330 -12.32 -4.10 9.88
N PHE A 331 -13.38 -3.52 10.43
CA PHE A 331 -13.32 -2.35 11.32
C PHE A 331 -12.89 -2.68 12.75
N SER A 332 -13.00 -3.96 13.14
CA SER A 332 -12.80 -4.43 14.51
C SER A 332 -11.35 -4.32 15.01
N ARG A 333 -10.40 -3.95 14.15
CA ARG A 333 -8.96 -3.98 14.45
C ARG A 333 -8.23 -2.65 14.14
N PRO A 334 -7.08 -2.41 14.79
CA PRO A 334 -6.18 -1.31 14.45
C PRO A 334 -5.77 -1.38 12.97
N PHE A 335 -5.56 -0.23 12.33
CA PHE A 335 -5.14 -0.19 10.93
C PHE A 335 -3.62 -0.25 10.84
N ARG A 336 -3.05 -1.38 10.40
CA ARG A 336 -1.60 -1.60 10.34
C ARG A 336 -1.22 -2.27 9.00
N TYR A 337 -0.49 -1.55 8.17
CA TYR A 337 0.01 -2.01 6.87
C TYR A 337 1.45 -1.57 6.65
N SER A 338 2.24 -2.42 5.99
CA SER A 338 3.60 -2.13 5.56
C SER A 338 3.83 -2.85 4.24
N ALA A 339 4.28 -2.10 3.25
CA ALA A 339 4.81 -2.63 2.01
C ALA A 339 6.30 -2.30 1.97
N ALA A 340 7.11 -3.28 1.59
CA ALA A 340 8.54 -3.13 1.42
C ALA A 340 8.98 -3.85 0.15
N VAL A 341 10.07 -3.38 -0.44
CA VAL A 341 10.75 -4.02 -1.57
C VAL A 341 12.18 -4.37 -1.19
N THR A 342 12.66 -5.49 -1.69
CA THR A 342 14.01 -6.02 -1.47
C THR A 342 14.53 -6.67 -2.75
N GLY A 343 15.84 -6.97 -2.79
CA GLY A 343 16.44 -7.68 -3.92
C GLY A 343 16.27 -6.96 -5.26
N ILE A 344 16.34 -5.62 -5.26
CA ILE A 344 16.18 -4.82 -6.48
C ILE A 344 17.37 -5.09 -7.40
N SER A 345 17.06 -5.50 -8.63
CA SER A 345 18.02 -5.78 -9.69
C SER A 345 17.54 -5.17 -11.00
N HIS A 346 18.33 -5.26 -12.07
CA HIS A 346 17.90 -4.83 -13.40
C HIS A 346 16.75 -5.67 -13.99
N GLU A 347 16.48 -6.86 -13.43
CA GLU A 347 15.44 -7.77 -13.92
C GLU A 347 14.12 -7.62 -13.15
N GLY A 348 14.16 -7.11 -11.92
CA GLY A 348 13.00 -7.06 -11.05
C GLY A 348 13.32 -6.79 -9.58
N PHE A 349 12.32 -6.98 -8.73
CA PHE A 349 12.44 -6.88 -7.28
C PHE A 349 11.48 -7.86 -6.57
N SER A 350 11.80 -8.18 -5.32
CA SER A 350 10.90 -8.88 -4.40
C SER A 350 10.12 -7.86 -3.58
N TRP A 351 8.87 -8.16 -3.26
CA TRP A 351 8.04 -7.33 -2.40
C TRP A 351 7.48 -8.14 -1.24
N THR A 352 7.20 -7.44 -0.14
CA THR A 352 6.56 -7.98 1.05
C THR A 352 5.47 -7.00 1.48
N VAL A 353 4.24 -7.48 1.64
CA VAL A 353 3.16 -6.74 2.28
C VAL A 353 2.80 -7.43 3.58
N ARG A 354 2.90 -6.70 4.68
CA ARG A 354 2.61 -7.18 6.03
C ARG A 354 1.44 -6.42 6.62
N ASN A 355 0.51 -7.18 7.18
CA ASN A 355 -0.40 -6.71 8.21
C ASN A 355 0.08 -7.31 9.53
N TRP A 356 0.31 -6.49 10.54
CA TRP A 356 0.66 -6.97 11.87
C TRP A 356 -0.40 -6.49 12.85
N ASP A 357 -0.84 -7.41 13.70
CA ASP A 357 -1.68 -7.14 14.84
C ASP A 357 -1.08 -7.92 16.02
N GLU A 358 -1.28 -7.44 17.23
CA GLU A 358 -0.91 -8.16 18.46
C GLU A 358 -1.93 -9.26 18.79
N SER A 359 -2.98 -9.40 17.98
CA SER A 359 -4.02 -10.39 18.21
C SER A 359 -3.61 -11.80 17.80
N THR A 360 -4.04 -12.77 18.59
CA THR A 360 -3.85 -14.22 18.38
C THR A 360 -4.76 -14.82 17.31
N VAL A 361 -5.52 -14.00 16.56
CA VAL A 361 -6.44 -14.47 15.51
C VAL A 361 -6.11 -13.75 14.20
N SER A 362 -5.89 -14.50 13.12
CA SER A 362 -5.69 -13.90 11.79
C SER A 362 -7.05 -13.61 11.15
N PHE A 363 -7.15 -12.45 10.51
CA PHE A 363 -8.35 -12.00 9.79
C PHE A 363 -8.03 -11.85 8.31
N ALA A 364 -9.07 -11.93 7.47
CA ALA A 364 -8.92 -11.59 6.07
C ALA A 364 -8.62 -10.10 5.92
N TRP A 365 -7.67 -9.79 5.03
CA TRP A 365 -7.31 -8.42 4.69
C TRP A 365 -6.79 -8.36 3.27
N GLY A 366 -6.97 -7.22 2.61
CA GLY A 366 -6.42 -6.94 1.29
C GLY A 366 -5.61 -5.65 1.27
N ALA A 367 -4.68 -5.56 0.33
CA ALA A 367 -3.98 -4.33 -0.02
C ALA A 367 -3.68 -4.30 -1.52
N VAL A 368 -3.72 -3.09 -2.08
CA VAL A 368 -3.35 -2.81 -3.47
C VAL A 368 -2.17 -1.85 -3.42
N ILE A 369 -1.06 -2.24 -4.03
CA ILE A 369 0.19 -1.47 -4.02
C ILE A 369 0.55 -1.11 -5.45
N SER A 370 0.74 0.17 -5.72
CA SER A 370 1.31 0.65 -6.98
C SER A 370 2.81 0.89 -6.82
N TRP A 371 3.56 0.71 -7.91
CA TRP A 371 5.00 0.89 -7.94
C TRP A 371 5.48 1.54 -9.22
N ILE A 372 6.57 2.30 -9.12
CA ILE A 372 7.33 2.93 -10.21
C ILE A 372 8.79 2.56 -10.03
N ALA A 373 9.44 2.11 -11.10
CA ALA A 373 10.88 1.90 -11.15
C ALA A 373 11.50 2.85 -12.17
N THR A 374 12.59 3.53 -11.79
CA THR A 374 13.35 4.41 -12.70
C THR A 374 14.84 4.08 -12.63
N ALA A 375 15.55 4.20 -13.75
CA ALA A 375 17.00 4.08 -13.74
C ALA A 375 17.59 5.16 -12.82
N ASP A 376 18.55 4.78 -11.97
CA ASP A 376 19.27 5.78 -11.19
C ASP A 376 20.07 6.65 -12.15
N THR A 377 19.84 7.95 -12.20
CA THR A 377 20.67 8.85 -13.01
C THR A 377 21.96 9.11 -12.26
N VAL A 378 22.83 8.11 -12.18
CA VAL A 378 24.21 8.33 -11.74
C VAL A 378 24.87 9.18 -12.82
N VAL A 379 24.95 10.49 -12.56
CA VAL A 379 25.74 11.42 -13.34
C VAL A 379 27.15 10.87 -13.37
N THR A 380 27.54 10.32 -14.52
CA THR A 380 28.95 10.01 -14.75
C THR A 380 29.62 11.36 -14.89
N VAL A 381 30.13 11.91 -13.80
CA VAL A 381 31.07 13.04 -13.84
C VAL A 381 32.26 12.52 -14.64
N ARG A 382 32.36 12.95 -15.90
CA ARG A 382 33.49 12.64 -16.78
C ARG A 382 34.52 13.75 -16.68
#